data_AF-A0A5B7WSM6-F1
#
_entry.id   AF-A0A5B7WSM6-F1
#
_cell.length_a   1.000
_cell.length_b   1.000
_cell.length_c   1.000
_cell.angle_alpha   90.00
_cell.angle_beta   90.00
_cell.angle_gamma   90.00
#
_symmetry.space_group_name_H-M   'P 1'
#
loop_
_entity.id
_entity.type
_entity.pdbx_description
1 polymer ?
#
loop_
_entity_poly.entity_id
_entity_poly.type
_entity_poly.pdbx_seq_one_letter_code
_entity_poly.pdbx_strand_id
1 'polypeptide(L)'
;MKEPRGQRPRGGQGQGQASGEQVAAQHRFLREVVAALPALSSILASQFAACLVEAAPHGGQCLVLTRRGAAAPLPAGVENPLPLDAQIDENPGAAQVLLWHEAGFVEQVEICWFGQDHPLLGDLRLITDASPRPS
;
A
#
# COMPACT_ATOMS: atom_id res chain seq x y z
N MET A 1 21.99 36.10 -41.56
CA MET A 1 22.72 35.47 -40.43
C MET A 1 21.87 34.32 -39.89
N LYS A 2 22.53 33.30 -39.34
CA LYS A 2 22.05 31.95 -38.96
C LYS A 2 21.02 31.96 -37.80
N GLU A 3 20.19 30.91 -37.76
CA GLU A 3 19.14 30.54 -36.76
C GLU A 3 19.69 30.20 -35.33
N PRO A 4 18.94 29.55 -34.40
CA PRO A 4 17.78 30.03 -33.60
C PRO A 4 17.93 29.65 -32.10
N ARG A 5 17.41 30.39 -31.10
CA ARG A 5 17.29 29.85 -29.71
C ARG A 5 16.11 30.45 -28.94
N GLY A 6 15.06 29.65 -28.81
CA GLY A 6 13.99 29.82 -27.85
C GLY A 6 13.47 28.44 -27.46
N GLN A 7 14.29 27.70 -26.71
CA GLN A 7 13.90 26.43 -26.10
C GLN A 7 12.64 26.63 -25.26
N ARG A 8 11.59 25.87 -25.59
CA ARG A 8 10.50 25.59 -24.65
C ARG A 8 11.09 24.73 -23.52
N PRO A 9 10.92 25.07 -22.23
CA PRO A 9 11.16 24.09 -21.19
C PRO A 9 10.03 23.05 -21.29
N ARG A 10 10.42 21.82 -21.65
CA ARG A 10 9.59 20.63 -21.45
C ARG A 10 9.38 20.50 -19.94
N GLY A 11 8.21 20.89 -19.45
CA GLY A 11 7.73 20.50 -18.13
C GLY A 11 7.50 18.99 -18.14
N GLY A 12 8.44 18.25 -17.58
CA GLY A 12 8.43 16.80 -17.59
C GLY A 12 9.58 16.23 -16.78
N GLN A 13 9.70 16.63 -15.51
CA GLN A 13 10.58 15.99 -14.54
C GLN A 13 9.93 16.08 -13.16
N GLY A 14 9.80 14.93 -12.50
CA GLY A 14 9.24 14.81 -11.16
C GLY A 14 8.37 13.57 -10.96
N GLN A 15 8.76 12.40 -11.46
CA GLN A 15 8.43 11.16 -10.74
C GLN A 15 9.19 11.28 -9.41
N GLY A 16 8.51 11.82 -8.39
CA GLY A 16 9.09 12.09 -7.10
C GLY A 16 9.57 10.79 -6.49
N GLN A 17 10.89 10.67 -6.31
CA GLN A 17 11.43 9.63 -5.45
C GLN A 17 10.79 9.83 -4.07
N ALA A 18 10.13 8.79 -3.56
CA ALA A 18 9.60 8.79 -2.21
C ALA A 18 10.72 9.16 -1.23
N SER A 19 10.42 9.99 -0.23
CA SER A 19 11.40 10.33 0.80
C SER A 19 11.82 9.06 1.56
N GLY A 20 13.02 9.05 2.16
CA GLY A 20 13.47 7.90 2.95
C GLY A 20 12.51 7.54 4.10
N GLU A 21 11.83 8.54 4.66
CA GLU A 21 10.80 8.37 5.68
C GLU A 21 9.54 7.69 5.12
N GLN A 22 9.08 8.09 3.94
CA GLN A 22 7.93 7.47 3.28
C GLN A 22 8.21 6.00 2.94
N VAL A 23 9.40 5.70 2.44
CA VAL A 23 9.84 4.32 2.17
C VAL A 23 9.86 3.51 3.46
N ALA A 24 10.42 4.05 4.55
CA ALA A 24 10.41 3.37 5.84
C ALA A 24 8.99 3.10 6.37
N ALA A 25 8.08 4.06 6.22
CA ALA A 25 6.66 3.89 6.58
C ALA A 25 5.98 2.80 5.74
N GLN A 26 6.24 2.74 4.43
CA GLN A 26 5.75 1.69 3.54
C GLN A 26 6.22 0.30 3.98
N HIS A 27 7.52 0.14 4.20
CA HIS A 27 8.09 -1.13 4.67
C HIS A 27 7.55 -1.54 6.05
N ARG A 28 7.37 -0.58 6.97
CA ARG A 28 6.74 -0.85 8.28
C ARG A 28 5.31 -1.34 8.09
N PHE A 29 4.50 -0.61 7.35
CA PHE A 29 3.09 -0.92 7.15
C PHE A 29 2.88 -2.27 6.45
N LEU A 30 3.66 -2.58 5.41
CA LEU A 30 3.56 -3.89 4.75
C LEU A 30 3.95 -5.06 5.66
N ARG A 31 4.87 -4.85 6.61
CA ARG A 31 5.15 -5.86 7.65
C ARG A 31 3.98 -6.04 8.61
N GLU A 32 3.26 -4.97 8.94
CA GLU A 32 2.03 -5.07 9.73
C GLU A 32 0.96 -5.86 8.97
N VAL A 33 0.78 -5.63 7.65
CA VAL A 33 -0.13 -6.42 6.80
C VAL A 33 0.18 -7.90 6.87
N VAL A 34 1.46 -8.26 6.76
CA VAL A 34 1.93 -9.65 6.90
C VAL A 34 1.60 -10.23 8.27
N ALA A 35 1.79 -9.44 9.34
CA ALA A 35 1.52 -9.87 10.71
C ALA A 35 0.02 -10.03 11.01
N ALA A 36 -0.83 -9.18 10.41
CA ALA A 36 -2.28 -9.24 10.55
C ALA A 36 -2.91 -10.46 9.87
N LEU A 37 -2.18 -11.12 8.95
CA LEU A 37 -2.66 -12.30 8.20
C LEU A 37 -1.73 -13.51 8.41
N PRO A 38 -1.69 -14.13 9.61
CA PRO A 38 -0.76 -15.22 9.91
C PRO A 38 -0.81 -16.38 8.90
N ALA A 39 -2.00 -16.75 8.44
CA ALA A 39 -2.21 -17.84 7.48
C ALA A 39 -1.64 -17.55 6.07
N LEU A 40 -1.50 -16.26 5.71
CA LEU A 40 -0.96 -15.82 4.42
C LEU A 40 0.44 -15.19 4.53
N SER A 41 0.95 -15.07 5.76
CA SER A 41 2.14 -14.29 6.10
C SER A 41 3.36 -14.61 5.22
N SER A 42 3.68 -15.88 5.02
CA SER A 42 4.81 -16.30 4.19
C SER A 42 4.63 -15.92 2.71
N ILE A 43 3.43 -16.07 2.16
CA ILE A 43 3.13 -15.72 0.76
C ILE A 43 3.19 -14.20 0.58
N LEU A 44 2.54 -13.44 1.48
CA LEU A 44 2.52 -11.98 1.42
C LEU A 44 3.92 -11.38 1.59
N ALA A 45 4.71 -11.89 2.54
CA ALA A 45 6.10 -11.45 2.72
C ALA A 45 6.93 -11.70 1.46
N SER A 46 6.77 -12.87 0.83
CA SER A 46 7.44 -13.19 -0.43
C SER A 46 6.98 -12.29 -1.58
N GLN A 47 5.68 -12.01 -1.71
CA GLN A 47 5.17 -11.13 -2.75
C GLN A 47 5.68 -9.70 -2.56
N PHE A 48 5.58 -9.13 -1.36
CA PHE A 48 6.03 -7.76 -1.08
C PHE A 48 7.53 -7.59 -1.29
N ALA A 49 8.34 -8.58 -0.94
CA ALA A 49 9.78 -8.57 -1.24
C ALA A 49 10.09 -8.65 -2.75
N ALA A 50 9.16 -9.19 -3.55
CA ALA A 50 9.28 -9.32 -5.00
C ALA A 50 8.61 -8.18 -5.78
N CYS A 51 8.11 -7.13 -5.12
CA CYS A 51 7.44 -6.01 -5.74
C CYS A 51 8.23 -4.69 -5.59
N LEU A 52 8.09 -3.82 -6.59
CA LEU A 52 8.30 -2.39 -6.43
C LEU A 52 7.04 -1.81 -5.80
N VAL A 53 7.19 -1.02 -4.74
CA VAL A 53 6.08 -0.39 -4.02
C VAL A 53 6.15 1.11 -4.22
N GLU A 54 5.05 1.70 -4.68
CA GLU A 54 4.94 3.12 -4.98
C GLU A 54 3.66 3.69 -4.36
N ALA A 55 3.65 4.98 -4.04
CA ALA A 55 2.42 5.65 -3.62
C ALA A 55 1.47 5.81 -4.81
N ALA A 56 0.18 5.55 -4.60
CA ALA A 56 -0.83 5.69 -5.62
C ALA A 56 -1.00 7.18 -6.01
N PRO A 57 -1.11 7.53 -7.31
CA PRO A 57 -1.13 8.93 -7.77
C PRO A 57 -2.28 9.78 -7.23
N HIS A 58 -3.39 9.15 -6.86
CA HIS A 58 -4.64 9.83 -6.46
C HIS A 58 -5.05 9.55 -5.00
N GLY A 59 -4.35 8.64 -4.32
CA GLY A 59 -4.71 8.16 -2.99
C GLY A 59 -3.75 8.59 -1.88
N GLY A 60 -2.69 9.35 -2.20
CA GLY A 60 -1.74 9.94 -1.24
C GLY A 60 -0.87 8.94 -0.47
N GLN A 61 -1.49 7.97 0.20
CA GLN A 61 -0.84 6.96 1.03
C GLN A 61 -1.28 5.53 0.66
N CYS A 62 -2.29 5.35 -0.21
CA CYS A 62 -2.52 4.07 -0.88
C CYS A 62 -1.27 3.65 -1.64
N LEU A 63 -1.06 2.33 -1.79
CA LEU A 63 0.14 1.77 -2.40
C LEU A 63 -0.21 0.99 -3.66
N VAL A 64 0.60 1.15 -4.70
CA VAL A 64 0.59 0.31 -5.89
C VAL A 64 1.81 -0.61 -5.81
N LEU A 65 1.59 -1.90 -6.06
CA LEU A 65 2.61 -2.93 -6.02
C LEU A 65 2.81 -3.47 -7.44
N THR A 66 3.98 -3.20 -8.02
CA THR A 66 4.36 -3.73 -9.32
C THR A 66 5.30 -4.91 -9.14
N ARG A 67 4.89 -6.09 -9.56
CA ARG A 67 5.72 -7.30 -9.50
C ARG A 67 7.02 -7.15 -10.31
N ARG A 68 8.16 -7.45 -9.68
CA ARG A 68 9.50 -7.45 -10.29
C ARG A 68 10.23 -8.78 -10.18
N GLY A 69 9.77 -9.68 -9.30
CA GLY A 69 10.37 -10.97 -9.06
C GLY A 69 9.37 -12.14 -9.05
N ALA A 70 9.91 -13.34 -8.82
CA ALA A 70 9.09 -14.53 -8.61
C ALA A 70 8.55 -14.56 -7.17
N ALA A 71 7.27 -14.86 -7.04
CA ALA A 71 6.59 -15.11 -5.77
C ALA A 71 5.44 -16.10 -6.02
N ALA A 72 4.98 -16.79 -4.97
CA ALA A 72 3.81 -17.65 -5.05
C ALA A 72 2.52 -16.80 -5.08
N PRO A 73 1.49 -17.19 -5.84
CA PRO A 73 0.18 -16.55 -5.75
C PRO A 73 -0.49 -16.89 -4.41
N LEU A 74 -1.45 -16.06 -4.01
CA LEU A 74 -2.39 -16.34 -2.94
C LEU A 74 -3.19 -17.61 -3.25
N PRO A 75 -3.60 -18.38 -2.22
CA PRO A 75 -4.48 -19.52 -2.42
C PRO A 75 -5.81 -19.11 -3.07
N ALA A 76 -6.45 -20.06 -3.75
CA ALA A 76 -7.81 -19.86 -4.26
C ALA A 76 -8.79 -19.59 -3.10
N GLY A 77 -9.78 -18.73 -3.34
CA GLY A 77 -10.82 -18.39 -2.36
C GLY A 77 -10.46 -17.26 -1.39
N VAL A 78 -9.27 -16.66 -1.50
CA VAL A 78 -8.98 -15.40 -0.79
C VAL A 78 -9.86 -14.28 -1.36
N GLU A 79 -10.56 -13.57 -0.48
CA GLU A 79 -11.45 -12.46 -0.83
C GLU A 79 -10.70 -11.36 -1.60
N ASN A 80 -11.40 -10.66 -2.50
CA ASN A 80 -10.86 -9.54 -3.26
C ASN A 80 -11.87 -8.38 -3.31
N PRO A 81 -11.59 -7.22 -2.67
CA PRO A 81 -10.42 -6.98 -1.83
C PRO A 81 -10.50 -7.79 -0.53
N LEU A 82 -9.35 -8.10 0.08
CA LEU A 82 -9.30 -8.66 1.44
C LEU A 82 -9.28 -7.52 2.46
N PRO A 83 -10.34 -7.34 3.28
CA PRO A 83 -10.40 -6.24 4.25
C PRO A 83 -9.59 -6.55 5.51
N LEU A 84 -8.94 -5.51 6.03
CA LEU A 84 -8.18 -5.50 7.28
C LEU A 84 -8.62 -4.29 8.11
N ASP A 85 -8.93 -4.51 9.38
CA ASP A 85 -9.25 -3.39 10.26
C ASP A 85 -7.99 -2.61 10.62
N ALA A 86 -8.11 -1.29 10.60
CA ALA A 86 -7.03 -0.38 10.97
C ALA A 86 -7.52 0.66 11.99
N GLN A 87 -6.56 1.24 12.70
CA GLN A 87 -6.78 2.36 13.59
C GLN A 87 -5.84 3.50 13.24
N ILE A 88 -6.29 4.72 13.52
CA ILE A 88 -5.52 5.96 13.43
C ILE A 88 -5.46 6.53 14.84
N ASP A 89 -4.27 6.81 15.38
CA ASP A 89 -4.08 7.41 16.70
C ASP A 89 -4.94 6.76 17.82
N GLU A 90 -4.96 5.42 17.87
CA GLU A 90 -5.71 4.63 18.86
C GLU A 90 -7.24 4.71 18.75
N ASN A 91 -7.79 5.30 17.67
CA ASN A 91 -9.22 5.28 17.37
C ASN A 91 -9.57 4.05 16.49
N PRO A 92 -10.07 2.94 17.07
CA PRO A 92 -10.42 1.75 16.30
C PRO A 92 -11.59 2.04 15.36
N GLY A 93 -11.50 1.56 14.12
CA GLY A 93 -12.54 1.74 13.11
C GLY A 93 -12.51 3.08 12.38
N ALA A 94 -11.52 3.94 12.67
CA ALA A 94 -11.29 5.18 11.91
C ALA A 94 -10.79 4.90 10.49
N ALA A 95 -10.26 3.70 10.22
CA ALA A 95 -9.81 3.27 8.91
C ALA A 95 -10.06 1.78 8.66
N GLN A 96 -10.15 1.43 7.38
CA GLN A 96 -10.11 0.07 6.86
C GLN A 96 -9.04 0.01 5.77
N VAL A 97 -8.31 -1.09 5.72
CA VAL A 97 -7.30 -1.35 4.71
C VAL A 97 -7.81 -2.45 3.81
N LEU A 98 -7.79 -2.22 2.50
CA LEU A 98 -8.25 -3.16 1.49
C LEU A 98 -7.05 -3.66 0.69
N LEU A 99 -6.82 -4.97 0.71
CA LEU A 99 -5.77 -5.61 -0.05
C LEU A 99 -6.33 -6.15 -1.37
N TRP A 100 -6.08 -5.45 -2.46
CA TRP A 100 -6.51 -5.82 -3.80
C TRP A 100 -5.50 -6.75 -4.46
N HIS A 101 -6.00 -7.83 -5.08
CA HIS A 101 -5.16 -8.77 -5.82
C HIS A 101 -5.79 -9.19 -7.14
N GLU A 102 -4.96 -9.50 -8.12
CA GLU A 102 -5.37 -10.06 -9.41
C GLU A 102 -4.56 -11.33 -9.67
N ALA A 103 -5.22 -12.39 -10.13
CA ALA A 103 -4.61 -13.72 -10.31
C ALA A 103 -3.81 -14.22 -9.08
N GLY A 104 -4.22 -13.81 -7.87
CA GLY A 104 -3.56 -14.15 -6.61
C GLY A 104 -2.32 -13.32 -6.28
N PHE A 105 -2.02 -12.24 -7.01
CA PHE A 105 -0.91 -11.33 -6.70
C PHE A 105 -1.45 -9.99 -6.22
N VAL A 106 -0.95 -9.51 -5.08
CA VAL A 106 -1.33 -8.19 -4.57
C VAL A 106 -0.83 -7.11 -5.53
N GLU A 107 -1.73 -6.26 -5.99
CA GLU A 107 -1.42 -5.14 -6.89
C GLU A 107 -1.66 -3.78 -6.24
N GLN A 108 -2.53 -3.71 -5.22
CA GLN A 108 -2.83 -2.46 -4.55
C GLN A 108 -3.18 -2.68 -3.08
N VAL A 109 -2.73 -1.74 -2.24
CA VAL A 109 -3.20 -1.55 -0.88
C VAL A 109 -3.95 -0.23 -0.85
N GLU A 110 -5.24 -0.29 -0.59
CA GLU A 110 -6.08 0.88 -0.44
C GLU A 110 -6.38 1.14 1.03
N ILE A 111 -6.40 2.41 1.40
CA ILE A 111 -6.76 2.87 2.73
C ILE A 111 -8.10 3.60 2.59
N CYS A 112 -9.13 3.07 3.22
CA CYS A 112 -10.41 3.74 3.41
C CYS A 112 -10.41 4.37 4.80
N TRP A 113 -10.83 5.62 4.93
CA TRP A 113 -10.82 6.32 6.22
C TRP A 113 -12.11 7.12 6.40
N PHE A 114 -12.46 7.32 7.67
CA PHE A 114 -13.60 8.13 8.07
C PHE A 114 -13.07 9.42 8.70
N GLY A 115 -12.70 10.38 7.86
CA GLY A 115 -12.09 11.66 8.27
C GLY A 115 -11.93 12.63 7.10
N GLN A 116 -11.51 13.87 7.39
CA GLN A 116 -11.31 14.91 6.36
C GLN A 116 -9.98 14.74 5.62
N ASP A 117 -8.88 14.53 6.35
CA ASP A 117 -7.55 14.37 5.77
C ASP A 117 -7.18 12.89 5.66
N HIS A 118 -6.52 12.52 4.56
CA HIS A 118 -6.00 11.16 4.39
C HIS A 118 -4.93 10.91 5.46
N PRO A 119 -5.06 9.86 6.29
CA PRO A 119 -4.08 9.56 7.34
C PRO A 119 -2.72 9.26 6.72
N LEU A 120 -1.63 9.72 7.34
CA LEU A 120 -0.29 9.31 6.92
C LEU A 120 -0.11 7.82 7.19
N LEU A 121 0.64 7.14 6.33
CA LEU A 121 0.99 5.74 6.55
C LEU A 121 1.76 5.53 7.86
N GLY A 122 2.44 6.58 8.35
CA GLY A 122 3.10 6.63 9.66
C GLY A 122 2.17 6.36 10.85
N ASP A 123 0.92 6.80 10.75
CA ASP A 123 -0.03 6.88 11.86
C ASP A 123 -1.00 5.69 11.88
N LEU A 124 -1.12 4.99 10.75
CA LEU A 124 -1.93 3.79 10.62
C LEU A 124 -1.30 2.60 11.35
N ARG A 125 -2.14 1.86 12.08
CA ARG A 125 -1.80 0.55 12.64
C ARG A 125 -2.88 -0.45 12.28
N LEU A 126 -2.47 -1.65 11.87
CA LEU A 126 -3.42 -2.75 11.68
C LEU A 126 -3.79 -3.38 13.02
N ILE A 127 -5.06 -3.74 13.15
CA ILE A 127 -5.56 -4.49 14.30
C ILE A 127 -5.24 -5.97 14.05
N THR A 128 -4.36 -6.53 14.86
CA THR A 128 -3.89 -7.92 14.73
C THR A 128 -4.62 -8.90 15.65
N ASP A 129 -5.55 -8.41 16.46
CA ASP A 129 -6.26 -9.21 17.45
C ASP A 129 -7.39 -10.02 16.79
N ALA A 130 -7.31 -11.34 16.91
CA ALA A 130 -8.33 -12.31 16.52
C ALA A 130 -9.54 -12.27 17.47
N SER A 131 -9.96 -11.09 17.92
CA SER A 131 -11.14 -10.96 18.77
C SER A 131 -12.39 -11.01 17.89
N PRO A 132 -13.30 -11.98 18.12
CA PRO A 132 -14.54 -12.07 17.35
C PRO A 132 -15.35 -10.79 17.56
N ARG A 133 -15.73 -10.13 16.45
CA ARG A 133 -16.66 -9.01 16.52
C ARG A 133 -17.97 -9.52 17.13
N PRO A 134 -18.54 -8.87 18.16
CA PRO A 134 -19.91 -9.14 18.53
C PRO A 134 -20.80 -8.70 17.36
N SER A 135 -21.53 -9.67 16.80
CA SER A 135 -22.67 -9.47 15.90
C SER A 135 -23.78 -8.66 16.56
#